data_AF-A0A7Y6UGI0-F1
#
_entry.id   AF-A0A7Y6UGI0-F1
#
_cell.length_a   1.000
_cell.length_b   1.000
_cell.length_c   1.000
_cell.angle_alpha   90.00
_cell.angle_beta   90.00
_cell.angle_gamma   90.00
#
_symmetry.space_group_name_H-M   'P 1'
#
loop_
_entity.id
_entity.type
_entity.pdbx_description
1 polymer ?
#
loop_
_entity_poly.entity_id
_entity_poly.type
_entity_poly.pdbx_seq_one_letter_code
_entity_poly.pdbx_strand_id
1 'polypeptide(L)'
;MKRIVVIALVLAGCGGDRHHEPQHVPQAYRDVKASIGHRMHVGKHGVACESCHGDAGFAKPPADLCTRCHAEKRTPLHPDDALGLVPAPHCQDCHGFGATPGIEPGNCMRCHAESQGVHTPAVGAHAGETCTDCHSAHRSPATDPKPCATCHAEKKNTHAGKRACLDCHRMHEETLAADQGCARCHSTQRGNLAVDRRAITTGHPKCTSCHVAHDFQAAQVKACTTCHADTKVEHPSPAGHGPCVGCHRPHTLGEQKAVACTTCHDKPHHATASCLDCHVAHGKRPTLAASLCARCHTKQATTVASTPHADCLGCHKAAAHEPERAPVACATCHAKNAAAANRGHATCTNCHTGGPHQPQIRPPACATCHTAENTTAPAGHQACSSCHETHSGARKPQAACATCHADRASTGHGTRLTCASCHRPHGPSGVAAPPACATCHPADKRPGLHVVKGHDSCATCHLAHESAPRDDRATCTSCHEAQVKHEPTAKRCSGCHPFR
;
A
#
# COMPACT_ATOMS: atom_id res chain seq x y z
N MET A 1 14.80 76.54 -91.27
CA MET A 1 14.57 76.48 -92.74
C MET A 1 15.07 75.11 -93.20
N LYS A 2 14.27 74.10 -93.53
CA LYS A 2 13.31 73.93 -94.63
C LYS A 2 12.29 72.84 -94.17
N ARG A 3 10.96 73.07 -94.17
CA ARG A 3 10.01 73.00 -95.30
C ARG A 3 10.09 71.63 -96.00
N ILE A 4 9.09 70.74 -95.89
CA ILE A 4 7.90 70.54 -96.79
C ILE A 4 7.68 69.01 -96.78
N VAL A 5 6.49 68.38 -96.82
CA VAL A 5 5.10 68.76 -96.99
C VAL A 5 4.24 67.59 -96.50
N VAL A 6 3.09 67.90 -95.90
CA VAL A 6 2.01 66.97 -95.56
C VAL A 6 1.19 66.70 -96.82
N ILE A 7 1.07 65.45 -97.24
CA ILE A 7 0.03 64.99 -98.16
C ILE A 7 -0.81 63.97 -97.41
N ALA A 8 -2.02 64.40 -97.04
CA ALA A 8 -3.08 63.53 -96.55
C ALA A 8 -3.79 62.91 -97.75
N LEU A 9 -3.70 61.58 -97.87
CA LEU A 9 -4.47 60.78 -98.81
C LEU A 9 -5.49 59.98 -98.00
N VAL A 10 -6.75 60.42 -98.07
CA VAL A 10 -7.92 59.67 -97.60
C VAL A 10 -8.22 58.59 -98.63
N LEU A 11 -7.98 57.33 -98.26
CA LEU A 11 -8.50 56.16 -98.96
C LEU A 11 -9.41 55.40 -98.00
N ALA A 12 -10.72 55.59 -98.19
CA ALA A 12 -11.74 54.68 -97.66
C ALA A 12 -11.65 53.37 -98.46
N GLY A 13 -10.97 52.38 -97.87
CA GLY A 13 -10.96 51.00 -98.34
C GLY A 13 -11.60 50.11 -97.29
N CYS A 14 -12.76 49.54 -97.61
CA CYS A 14 -13.45 48.53 -96.80
C CYS A 14 -12.55 47.30 -96.61
N GLY A 15 -11.89 47.20 -95.46
CA GLY A 15 -11.21 45.99 -94.99
C GLY A 15 -11.72 45.68 -93.59
N GLY A 16 -12.83 44.95 -93.50
CA GLY A 16 -13.46 44.63 -92.23
C GLY A 16 -12.60 43.68 -91.40
N ASP A 17 -12.08 44.18 -90.29
CA ASP A 17 -11.69 43.38 -89.13
C ASP A 17 -12.91 42.62 -88.62
N ARG A 18 -13.03 41.35 -89.01
CA ARG A 18 -13.98 40.41 -88.40
C ARG A 18 -13.25 39.47 -87.45
N HIS A 19 -12.71 40.04 -86.37
CA HIS A 19 -12.56 39.33 -85.11
C HIS A 19 -13.65 39.81 -84.15
N HIS A 20 -14.91 39.50 -84.51
CA HIS A 20 -15.97 39.48 -83.49
C HIS A 20 -15.82 38.17 -82.73
N GLU A 21 -15.57 38.27 -81.43
CA GLU A 21 -15.64 37.12 -80.53
C GLU A 21 -17.05 36.52 -80.64
N PRO A 22 -17.22 35.20 -80.92
CA PRO A 22 -18.53 34.64 -81.19
C PRO A 22 -19.42 34.83 -79.97
N GLN A 23 -20.49 35.62 -80.12
CA GLN A 23 -21.38 36.03 -79.00
C GLN A 23 -22.15 34.85 -78.37
N HIS A 24 -22.03 33.63 -78.91
CA HIS A 24 -22.77 32.44 -78.48
C HIS A 24 -21.88 31.19 -78.39
N VAL A 25 -20.66 31.30 -77.86
CA VAL A 25 -19.93 30.08 -77.45
C VAL A 25 -20.56 29.53 -76.18
N PRO A 26 -21.04 28.26 -76.15
CA PRO A 26 -21.58 27.68 -74.92
C PRO A 26 -20.54 27.63 -73.80
N GLN A 27 -20.95 27.84 -72.56
CA GLN A 27 -20.04 27.75 -71.40
C GLN A 27 -19.33 26.39 -71.35
N ALA A 28 -20.05 25.30 -71.65
CA ALA A 28 -19.48 23.96 -71.74
C ALA A 28 -18.31 23.85 -72.72
N TYR A 29 -18.35 24.57 -73.86
CA TYR A 29 -17.22 24.61 -74.79
C TYR A 29 -16.04 25.36 -74.20
N ARG A 30 -16.28 26.49 -73.52
CA ARG A 30 -15.22 27.24 -72.84
C ARG A 30 -14.54 26.39 -71.76
N ASP A 31 -15.32 25.67 -70.97
CA ASP A 31 -14.82 24.82 -69.88
C ASP A 31 -13.98 23.65 -70.41
N VAL A 32 -14.48 22.95 -71.45
CA VAL A 32 -13.74 21.87 -72.14
C VAL A 32 -12.45 22.41 -72.76
N LYS A 33 -12.51 23.55 -73.47
CA LYS A 33 -11.32 24.19 -74.08
C LYS A 33 -10.29 24.60 -73.02
N ALA A 34 -10.74 25.03 -71.85
CA ALA A 34 -9.89 25.45 -70.74
C ALA A 34 -9.26 24.29 -69.95
N SER A 35 -9.77 23.05 -70.13
CA SER A 35 -9.19 21.86 -69.52
C SER A 35 -7.69 21.73 -69.81
N ILE A 36 -6.95 21.15 -68.87
CA ILE A 36 -5.49 21.03 -68.99
C ILE A 36 -5.10 20.22 -70.24
N GLY A 37 -5.87 19.18 -70.58
CA GLY A 37 -5.69 18.38 -71.78
C GLY A 37 -5.77 19.21 -73.06
N HIS A 38 -6.83 20.00 -73.24
CA HIS A 38 -6.99 20.84 -74.43
C HIS A 38 -5.96 21.98 -74.49
N ARG A 39 -5.68 22.66 -73.36
CA ARG A 39 -4.65 23.72 -73.30
C ARG A 39 -3.27 23.19 -73.70
N MET A 40 -2.91 22.00 -73.25
CA MET A 40 -1.62 21.40 -73.60
C MET A 40 -1.58 20.88 -75.03
N HIS A 41 -2.58 20.13 -75.48
CA HIS A 41 -2.53 19.49 -76.80
C HIS A 41 -2.83 20.47 -77.94
N VAL A 42 -3.95 21.19 -77.86
CA VAL A 42 -4.36 22.13 -78.91
C VAL A 42 -3.64 23.46 -78.75
N GLY A 43 -3.57 23.99 -77.51
CA GLY A 43 -2.97 25.30 -77.26
C GLY A 43 -1.44 25.30 -77.37
N LYS A 44 -0.76 24.45 -76.61
CA LYS A 44 0.72 24.44 -76.53
C LYS A 44 1.37 23.62 -77.65
N HIS A 45 0.84 22.43 -77.95
CA HIS A 45 1.43 21.51 -78.91
C HIS A 45 0.82 21.60 -80.32
N GLY A 46 -0.21 22.43 -80.52
CA GLY A 46 -0.79 22.70 -81.84
C GLY A 46 -1.44 21.48 -82.50
N VAL A 47 -1.90 20.50 -81.73
CA VAL A 47 -2.58 19.31 -82.27
C VAL A 47 -3.87 19.71 -82.96
N ALA A 48 -4.04 19.33 -84.22
CA ALA A 48 -5.22 19.65 -85.01
C ALA A 48 -6.48 18.98 -84.44
N CYS A 49 -7.62 19.68 -84.45
CA CYS A 49 -8.87 19.21 -83.87
C CYS A 49 -9.33 17.86 -84.45
N GLU A 50 -9.17 17.71 -85.77
CA GLU A 50 -9.52 16.49 -86.54
C GLU A 50 -8.73 15.25 -86.09
N SER A 51 -7.52 15.43 -85.55
CA SER A 51 -6.69 14.31 -85.08
C SER A 51 -7.30 13.59 -83.87
N CYS A 52 -8.19 14.26 -83.13
CA CYS A 52 -8.88 13.71 -81.97
C CYS A 52 -10.37 13.46 -82.21
N HIS A 53 -11.06 14.37 -82.91
CA HIS A 53 -12.52 14.33 -83.08
C HIS A 53 -12.98 13.71 -84.40
N GLY A 54 -12.10 13.63 -85.41
CA GLY A 54 -12.46 13.18 -86.77
C GLY A 54 -13.67 13.93 -87.35
N ASP A 55 -14.44 13.24 -88.20
CA ASP A 55 -15.63 13.79 -88.86
C ASP A 55 -16.91 13.72 -88.00
N ALA A 56 -16.83 13.09 -86.82
CA ALA A 56 -17.97 12.86 -85.93
C ALA A 56 -18.35 14.08 -85.07
N GLY A 57 -17.74 15.24 -85.33
CA GLY A 57 -17.92 16.46 -84.55
C GLY A 57 -17.28 16.38 -83.15
N PHE A 58 -17.65 17.30 -82.25
CA PHE A 58 -17.01 17.46 -80.93
C PHE A 58 -17.51 16.47 -79.85
N ALA A 59 -17.90 15.26 -80.24
CA ALA A 59 -18.18 14.19 -79.27
C ALA A 59 -16.89 13.76 -78.55
N LYS A 60 -17.01 13.19 -77.34
CA LYS A 60 -15.88 12.69 -76.54
C LYS A 60 -15.11 11.62 -77.34
N PRO A 61 -13.83 11.83 -77.67
CA PRO A 61 -13.04 10.83 -78.38
C PRO A 61 -12.85 9.57 -77.53
N PRO A 62 -12.81 8.38 -78.16
CA PRO A 62 -12.57 7.14 -77.43
C PRO A 62 -11.16 7.15 -76.81
N ALA A 63 -11.03 6.57 -75.61
CA ALA A 63 -9.81 6.68 -74.81
C ALA A 63 -8.60 5.95 -75.42
N ASP A 64 -8.83 4.96 -76.27
CA ASP A 64 -7.80 4.21 -76.99
C ASP A 64 -7.07 5.07 -78.04
N LEU A 65 -7.70 6.15 -78.55
CA LEU A 65 -7.09 7.08 -79.51
C LEU A 65 -5.80 7.70 -78.96
N CYS A 66 -5.70 7.90 -77.64
CA CYS A 66 -4.52 8.42 -76.98
C CYS A 66 -3.25 7.59 -77.27
N THR A 67 -3.40 6.26 -77.41
CA THR A 67 -2.29 5.34 -77.62
C THR A 67 -1.62 5.49 -78.99
N ARG A 68 -2.30 6.08 -79.98
CA ARG A 68 -1.75 6.34 -81.31
C ARG A 68 -0.56 7.31 -81.27
N CYS A 69 -0.63 8.30 -80.37
CA CYS A 69 0.43 9.29 -80.17
C CYS A 69 1.28 8.99 -78.92
N HIS A 70 0.75 8.22 -77.96
CA HIS A 70 1.40 7.93 -76.68
C HIS A 70 1.68 6.44 -76.47
N ALA A 71 2.11 5.73 -77.52
CA ALA A 71 2.36 4.28 -77.49
C ALA A 71 3.33 3.83 -76.37
N GLU A 72 4.29 4.69 -76.02
CA GLU A 72 5.30 4.45 -74.99
C GLU A 72 4.88 4.93 -73.59
N LYS A 73 3.77 5.66 -73.45
CA LYS A 73 3.28 6.14 -72.16
C LYS A 73 2.29 5.12 -71.60
N ARG A 74 2.83 4.21 -70.80
CA ARG A 74 2.05 3.25 -70.02
C ARG A 74 2.13 3.61 -68.55
N THR A 75 1.07 3.34 -67.81
CA THR A 75 1.06 3.42 -66.36
C THR A 75 1.01 2.01 -65.79
N PRO A 76 1.94 1.61 -64.92
CA PRO A 76 1.79 0.39 -64.14
C PRO A 76 0.90 0.60 -62.90
N LEU A 77 0.44 1.84 -62.63
CA LEU A 77 -0.58 2.10 -61.62
C LEU A 77 -1.94 1.62 -62.10
N HIS A 78 -2.73 1.07 -61.18
CA HIS A 78 -4.06 0.50 -61.43
C HIS A 78 -4.02 -0.55 -62.57
N PRO A 79 -3.25 -1.64 -62.41
CA PRO A 79 -3.26 -2.71 -63.41
C PRO A 79 -4.68 -3.28 -63.56
N ASP A 80 -5.02 -3.73 -64.76
CA ASP A 80 -6.28 -4.43 -64.99
C ASP A 80 -6.40 -5.60 -64.02
N ASP A 81 -7.49 -5.62 -63.27
CA ASP A 81 -7.81 -6.73 -62.37
C ASP A 81 -8.02 -7.99 -63.21
N ALA A 82 -7.31 -9.07 -62.88
CA ALA A 82 -7.44 -10.36 -63.55
C ALA A 82 -8.86 -10.95 -63.43
N LEU A 83 -9.64 -10.51 -62.43
CA LEU A 83 -11.05 -10.88 -62.24
C LEU A 83 -12.04 -9.88 -62.87
N GLY A 84 -11.56 -8.76 -63.41
CA GLY A 84 -12.38 -7.75 -64.09
C GLY A 84 -13.39 -7.01 -63.20
N LEU A 85 -13.22 -7.04 -61.87
CA LEU A 85 -14.20 -6.49 -60.93
C LEU A 85 -14.11 -4.97 -60.80
N VAL A 86 -12.95 -4.38 -61.10
CA VAL A 86 -12.75 -2.93 -61.14
C VAL A 86 -11.95 -2.58 -62.42
N PRO A 87 -12.54 -1.84 -63.38
CA PRO A 87 -11.83 -1.43 -64.58
C PRO A 87 -10.73 -0.41 -64.23
N ALA A 88 -9.56 -0.55 -64.86
CA ALA A 88 -8.49 0.43 -64.72
C ALA A 88 -8.94 1.82 -65.24
N PRO A 89 -8.52 2.92 -64.59
CA PRO A 89 -8.79 4.26 -65.09
C PRO A 89 -8.22 4.48 -66.49
N HIS A 90 -8.98 5.16 -67.35
CA HIS A 90 -8.50 5.60 -68.65
C HIS A 90 -7.58 6.82 -68.50
N CYS A 91 -6.79 7.12 -69.54
CA CYS A 91 -5.90 8.28 -69.54
C CYS A 91 -6.64 9.59 -69.18
N GLN A 92 -7.89 9.72 -69.62
CA GLN A 92 -8.71 10.92 -69.42
C GLN A 92 -9.24 11.09 -67.98
N ASP A 93 -9.15 10.05 -67.15
CA ASP A 93 -9.58 10.09 -65.74
C ASP A 93 -8.52 10.72 -64.82
N CYS A 94 -7.28 10.75 -65.30
CA CYS A 94 -6.14 11.45 -64.69
C CYS A 94 -5.76 12.73 -65.45
N HIS A 95 -5.86 12.72 -66.78
CA HIS A 95 -5.58 13.86 -67.65
C HIS A 95 -6.90 14.48 -68.13
N GLY A 96 -7.36 15.56 -67.50
CA GLY A 96 -8.66 16.13 -67.81
C GLY A 96 -8.74 16.80 -69.17
N PHE A 97 -9.62 16.30 -70.03
CA PHE A 97 -10.03 16.93 -71.30
C PHE A 97 -11.48 17.45 -71.26
N GLY A 98 -12.23 17.15 -70.21
CA GLY A 98 -13.64 17.53 -70.05
C GLY A 98 -13.85 18.82 -69.23
N ALA A 99 -15.11 19.19 -69.04
CA ALA A 99 -15.50 20.36 -68.23
C ALA A 99 -15.38 20.14 -66.71
N THR A 100 -15.13 18.92 -66.25
CA THR A 100 -15.01 18.59 -64.82
C THR A 100 -13.77 19.24 -64.22
N PRO A 101 -13.92 20.18 -63.27
CA PRO A 101 -12.77 20.82 -62.63
C PRO A 101 -11.97 19.81 -61.79
N GLY A 102 -10.65 19.98 -61.72
CA GLY A 102 -9.78 19.20 -60.85
C GLY A 102 -9.33 17.82 -61.37
N ILE A 103 -9.71 17.43 -62.60
CA ILE A 103 -9.06 16.29 -63.28
C ILE A 103 -7.74 16.76 -63.86
N GLU A 104 -6.69 16.72 -63.05
CA GLU A 104 -5.35 17.17 -63.43
C GLU A 104 -4.29 16.12 -63.06
N PRO A 105 -3.18 16.03 -63.83
CA PRO A 105 -2.12 15.07 -63.55
C PRO A 105 -1.57 15.27 -62.12
N GLY A 106 -1.52 14.21 -61.34
CA GLY A 106 -1.04 14.23 -59.96
C GLY A 106 -2.11 14.55 -58.90
N ASN A 107 -3.35 14.88 -59.27
CA ASN A 107 -4.45 15.04 -58.31
C ASN A 107 -5.04 13.67 -57.89
N CYS A 108 -4.22 12.82 -57.29
CA CYS A 108 -4.58 11.46 -56.88
C CYS A 108 -5.61 11.45 -55.74
N MET A 109 -5.59 12.48 -54.89
CA MET A 109 -6.44 12.60 -53.70
C MET A 109 -7.94 12.72 -54.04
N ARG A 110 -8.30 13.02 -55.28
CA ARG A 110 -9.70 12.95 -55.77
C ARG A 110 -10.37 11.60 -55.48
N CYS A 111 -9.59 10.53 -55.52
CA CYS A 111 -10.06 9.18 -55.21
C CYS A 111 -9.40 8.60 -53.95
N HIS A 112 -8.19 9.06 -53.60
CA HIS A 112 -7.43 8.53 -52.46
C HIS A 112 -7.61 9.31 -51.14
N ALA A 113 -8.46 10.34 -51.12
CA ALA A 113 -8.84 11.04 -49.88
C ALA A 113 -9.65 10.17 -48.92
N GLU A 114 -10.38 9.19 -49.45
CA GLU A 114 -11.15 8.22 -48.67
C GLU A 114 -10.72 6.81 -49.01
N SER A 115 -10.93 5.88 -48.08
CA SER A 115 -10.62 4.47 -48.29
C SER A 115 -11.48 3.91 -49.43
N GLN A 116 -10.83 3.33 -50.44
CA GLN A 116 -11.49 2.71 -51.60
C GLN A 116 -11.66 1.19 -51.41
N GLY A 117 -11.51 0.69 -50.19
CA GLY A 117 -11.66 -0.72 -49.83
C GLY A 117 -10.58 -1.20 -48.87
N VAL A 118 -10.64 -2.49 -48.50
CA VAL A 118 -9.78 -3.10 -47.47
C VAL A 118 -8.29 -3.06 -47.83
N HIS A 119 -7.96 -3.03 -49.12
CA HIS A 119 -6.59 -3.03 -49.63
C HIS A 119 -6.11 -1.67 -50.15
N THR A 120 -6.97 -0.65 -50.13
CA THR A 120 -6.68 0.70 -50.64
C THR A 120 -7.11 1.74 -49.60
N PRO A 121 -6.35 1.87 -48.49
CA PRO A 121 -6.68 2.85 -47.46
C PRO A 121 -6.56 4.28 -48.00
N ALA A 122 -7.23 5.21 -47.32
CA ALA A 122 -7.03 6.64 -47.57
C ALA A 122 -5.56 7.01 -47.37
N VAL A 123 -5.06 7.93 -48.18
CA VAL A 123 -3.72 8.50 -47.99
C VAL A 123 -3.82 9.55 -46.88
N GLY A 124 -3.17 9.31 -45.74
CA GLY A 124 -3.10 10.26 -44.63
C GLY A 124 -1.79 11.05 -44.60
N ALA A 125 -0.71 10.40 -44.19
CA ALA A 125 0.62 11.00 -44.17
C ALA A 125 1.00 11.53 -45.56
N HIS A 126 1.49 12.77 -45.62
CA HIS A 126 1.83 13.48 -46.86
C HIS A 126 0.66 13.70 -47.84
N ALA A 127 -0.60 13.60 -47.40
CA ALA A 127 -1.78 13.86 -48.24
C ALA A 127 -1.83 15.27 -48.87
N GLY A 128 -1.16 16.25 -48.26
CA GLY A 128 -1.04 17.62 -48.77
C GLY A 128 0.12 17.85 -49.74
N GLU A 129 0.97 16.86 -49.95
CA GLU A 129 2.13 16.97 -50.84
C GLU A 129 1.75 16.62 -52.29
N THR A 130 2.50 17.16 -53.25
CA THR A 130 2.29 16.82 -54.66
C THR A 130 2.77 15.39 -54.91
N CYS A 131 1.85 14.48 -55.25
CA CYS A 131 2.13 13.04 -55.34
C CYS A 131 3.27 12.71 -56.33
N THR A 132 3.38 13.49 -57.42
CA THR A 132 4.42 13.33 -58.44
C THR A 132 5.81 13.78 -58.01
N ASP A 133 5.94 14.44 -56.86
CA ASP A 133 7.24 14.73 -56.27
C ASP A 133 7.89 13.49 -55.69
N CYS A 134 7.11 12.45 -55.38
CA CYS A 134 7.59 11.17 -54.88
C CYS A 134 7.38 10.04 -55.88
N HIS A 135 6.19 9.95 -56.48
CA HIS A 135 5.79 8.86 -57.38
C HIS A 135 5.94 9.25 -58.85
N SER A 136 6.12 8.25 -59.71
CA SER A 136 6.26 8.45 -61.16
C SER A 136 5.25 7.59 -61.91
N ALA A 137 4.05 8.13 -62.15
CA ALA A 137 2.90 7.41 -62.72
C ALA A 137 3.17 6.70 -64.07
N HIS A 138 4.14 7.15 -64.86
CA HIS A 138 4.50 6.55 -66.16
C HIS A 138 5.87 5.87 -66.19
N ARG A 139 6.45 5.55 -65.03
CA ARG A 139 7.69 4.75 -64.93
C ARG A 139 7.39 3.44 -64.19
N SER A 140 8.27 2.45 -64.37
CA SER A 140 8.22 1.22 -63.58
C SER A 140 9.45 1.15 -62.69
N PRO A 141 9.30 0.95 -61.36
CA PRO A 141 8.03 0.96 -60.61
C PRO A 141 7.47 2.39 -60.41
N ALA A 142 6.15 2.55 -60.55
CA ALA A 142 5.53 3.89 -60.45
C ALA A 142 5.41 4.40 -59.01
N THR A 143 5.32 3.50 -58.04
CA THR A 143 5.07 3.80 -56.63
C THR A 143 6.33 3.91 -55.79
N ASP A 144 7.52 3.71 -56.36
CA ASP A 144 8.76 3.87 -55.61
C ASP A 144 8.94 5.35 -55.25
N PRO A 145 9.00 5.69 -53.95
CA PRO A 145 9.18 7.06 -53.54
C PRO A 145 10.64 7.48 -53.67
N LYS A 146 10.87 8.79 -53.83
CA LYS A 146 12.21 9.37 -53.68
C LYS A 146 12.79 9.01 -52.29
N PRO A 147 14.13 8.94 -52.15
CA PRO A 147 14.75 8.66 -50.86
C PRO A 147 14.29 9.64 -49.79
N CYS A 148 13.69 9.16 -48.69
CA CYS A 148 13.06 10.01 -47.68
C CYS A 148 14.01 11.08 -47.09
N ALA A 149 15.32 10.79 -47.05
CA ALA A 149 16.35 11.68 -46.52
C ALA A 149 16.51 12.98 -47.33
N THR A 150 16.04 13.04 -48.58
CA THR A 150 16.10 14.28 -49.37
C THR A 150 15.26 15.39 -48.75
N CYS A 151 14.18 15.03 -48.04
CA CYS A 151 13.30 15.97 -47.34
C CYS A 151 13.43 15.86 -45.80
N HIS A 152 13.82 14.69 -45.28
CA HIS A 152 13.97 14.43 -43.84
C HIS A 152 15.44 14.29 -43.41
N ALA A 153 16.29 15.24 -43.77
CA ALA A 153 17.75 15.15 -43.56
C ALA A 153 18.18 14.96 -42.10
N GLU A 154 17.44 15.53 -41.14
CA GLU A 154 17.77 15.47 -39.71
C GLU A 154 17.21 14.22 -39.01
N LYS A 155 16.41 13.41 -39.69
CA LYS A 155 15.75 12.25 -39.07
C LYS A 155 16.64 11.02 -39.17
N LYS A 156 16.95 10.44 -38.01
CA LYS A 156 17.68 9.16 -37.94
C LYS A 156 16.78 8.04 -38.43
N ASN A 157 17.27 7.25 -39.39
CA ASN A 157 16.65 6.03 -39.89
C ASN A 157 17.21 4.76 -39.21
N THR A 158 18.08 4.92 -38.22
CA THR A 158 18.78 3.81 -37.57
C THR A 158 18.19 3.49 -36.20
N HIS A 159 17.64 2.28 -36.07
CA HIS A 159 17.27 1.67 -34.80
C HIS A 159 17.61 0.18 -34.85
N ALA A 160 18.49 -0.29 -33.95
CA ALA A 160 18.91 -1.70 -33.86
C ALA A 160 19.30 -2.35 -35.22
N GLY A 161 20.00 -1.61 -36.09
CA GLY A 161 20.44 -2.10 -37.40
C GLY A 161 19.39 -2.03 -38.52
N LYS A 162 18.15 -1.60 -38.24
CA LYS A 162 17.21 -1.16 -39.28
C LYS A 162 17.72 0.12 -39.92
N ARG A 163 17.55 0.25 -41.24
CA ARG A 163 18.15 1.34 -42.04
C ARG A 163 17.12 2.08 -42.89
N ALA A 164 15.88 1.59 -43.00
CA ALA A 164 14.85 2.24 -43.81
C ALA A 164 13.75 2.84 -42.93
N CYS A 165 13.29 4.04 -43.29
CA CYS A 165 12.17 4.71 -42.62
C CYS A 165 10.91 3.83 -42.60
N LEU A 166 10.73 3.04 -43.66
CA LEU A 166 9.59 2.13 -43.84
C LEU A 166 9.65 0.83 -43.04
N ASP A 167 10.77 0.56 -42.37
CA ASP A 167 10.83 -0.54 -41.40
C ASP A 167 9.89 -0.26 -40.21
N CYS A 168 9.66 1.02 -39.91
CA CYS A 168 8.86 1.48 -38.77
C CYS A 168 7.59 2.22 -39.19
N HIS A 169 7.69 3.10 -40.20
CA HIS A 169 6.58 3.88 -40.75
C HIS A 169 5.97 3.20 -41.98
N ARG A 170 4.76 3.57 -42.35
CA ARG A 170 4.15 3.33 -43.66
C ARG A 170 4.10 4.67 -44.41
N MET A 171 4.16 4.62 -45.73
CA MET A 171 4.19 5.84 -46.54
C MET A 171 2.89 6.65 -46.44
N HIS A 172 1.74 5.98 -46.31
CA HIS A 172 0.40 6.58 -46.39
C HIS A 172 -0.44 6.33 -45.12
N GLU A 173 0.17 6.24 -43.94
CA GLU A 173 -0.61 5.96 -42.72
C GLU A 173 -1.66 7.07 -42.45
N GLU A 174 -2.90 6.66 -42.16
CA GLU A 174 -4.04 7.55 -41.90
C GLU A 174 -3.81 8.45 -40.68
N THR A 175 -3.09 7.93 -39.68
CA THR A 175 -2.58 8.67 -38.53
C THR A 175 -1.13 8.27 -38.31
N LEU A 176 -0.23 9.24 -38.09
CA LEU A 176 1.22 9.06 -37.87
C LEU A 176 1.52 8.18 -36.65
N ALA A 177 1.27 6.88 -36.77
CA ALA A 177 1.18 5.94 -35.66
C ALA A 177 2.37 4.99 -35.71
N ALA A 178 3.57 5.57 -35.67
CA ALA A 178 4.83 4.84 -35.50
C ALA A 178 4.77 3.87 -34.30
N ASP A 179 3.94 4.15 -33.28
CA ASP A 179 3.67 3.28 -32.13
C ASP A 179 3.18 1.87 -32.55
N GLN A 180 2.41 1.75 -33.64
CA GLN A 180 1.99 0.44 -34.19
C GLN A 180 3.16 -0.29 -34.84
N GLY A 181 4.08 0.42 -35.48
CA GLY A 181 5.34 -0.11 -35.98
C GLY A 181 6.23 -0.63 -34.86
N CYS A 182 6.39 0.17 -33.81
CA CYS A 182 7.12 -0.21 -32.59
C CYS A 182 6.55 -1.50 -31.99
N ALA A 183 5.25 -1.52 -31.69
CA ALA A 183 4.59 -2.68 -31.06
C ALA A 183 4.64 -3.94 -31.94
N ARG A 184 4.52 -3.82 -33.27
CA ARG A 184 4.60 -4.96 -34.19
C ARG A 184 5.98 -5.62 -34.17
N CYS A 185 7.04 -4.82 -34.19
CA CYS A 185 8.40 -5.36 -34.15
C CYS A 185 8.75 -5.88 -32.74
N HIS A 186 8.45 -5.10 -31.70
CA HIS A 186 8.78 -5.44 -30.32
C HIS A 186 7.97 -6.62 -29.76
N SER A 187 6.75 -6.90 -30.27
CA SER A 187 5.97 -8.06 -29.83
C SER A 187 6.62 -9.41 -30.20
N THR A 188 7.49 -9.41 -31.21
CA THR A 188 8.20 -10.61 -31.69
C THR A 188 9.59 -10.77 -31.09
N GLN A 189 10.06 -9.79 -30.31
CA GLN A 189 11.37 -9.84 -29.65
C GLN A 189 11.35 -10.77 -28.44
N ARG A 190 12.53 -11.08 -27.89
CA ARG A 190 12.68 -11.96 -26.72
C ARG A 190 13.12 -11.18 -25.48
N GLY A 191 12.80 -11.74 -24.31
CA GLY A 191 13.20 -11.18 -23.02
C GLY A 191 12.65 -9.78 -22.77
N ASN A 192 13.47 -8.87 -22.26
CA ASN A 192 13.07 -7.51 -21.88
C ASN A 192 12.70 -6.60 -23.07
N LEU A 193 12.95 -7.05 -24.30
CA LEU A 193 12.59 -6.33 -25.52
C LEU A 193 11.20 -6.72 -26.05
N ALA A 194 10.61 -7.79 -25.50
CA ALA A 194 9.28 -8.28 -25.84
C ALA A 194 8.20 -7.34 -25.28
N VAL A 195 7.83 -6.34 -26.07
CA VAL A 195 6.86 -5.30 -25.68
C VAL A 195 5.83 -5.16 -26.79
N ASP A 196 4.55 -5.24 -26.46
CA ASP A 196 3.48 -5.08 -27.44
C ASP A 196 2.51 -3.95 -27.06
N ARG A 197 1.40 -3.86 -27.79
CA ARG A 197 0.39 -2.82 -27.61
C ARG A 197 -0.18 -2.76 -26.19
N ARG A 198 -0.06 -3.81 -25.36
CA ARG A 198 -0.49 -3.82 -23.96
C ARG A 198 0.34 -2.90 -23.06
N ALA A 199 1.53 -2.48 -23.49
CA ALA A 199 2.30 -1.43 -22.80
C ALA A 199 1.64 -0.04 -22.95
N ILE A 200 0.74 0.13 -23.92
CA ILE A 200 -0.04 1.34 -24.09
C ILE A 200 -1.22 1.30 -23.11
N THR A 201 -1.23 2.24 -22.17
CA THR A 201 -2.28 2.35 -21.13
C THR A 201 -3.00 3.68 -21.24
N THR A 202 -4.13 3.84 -20.55
CA THR A 202 -4.88 5.11 -20.53
C THR A 202 -4.03 6.32 -20.13
N GLY A 203 -3.07 6.14 -19.21
CA GLY A 203 -2.13 7.19 -18.79
C GLY A 203 -0.87 7.32 -19.66
N HIS A 204 -0.54 6.30 -20.45
CA HIS A 204 0.62 6.27 -21.34
C HIS A 204 0.18 5.80 -22.74
N PRO A 205 -0.52 6.65 -23.51
CA PRO A 205 -1.27 6.23 -24.70
C PRO A 205 -0.41 6.00 -25.95
N LYS A 206 0.89 6.30 -25.90
CA LYS A 206 1.84 6.20 -27.02
C LYS A 206 3.21 5.78 -26.51
N CYS A 207 3.98 5.00 -27.27
CA CYS A 207 5.37 4.69 -26.89
C CYS A 207 6.21 5.98 -26.84
N THR A 208 5.90 6.92 -27.72
CA THR A 208 6.55 8.24 -27.81
C THR A 208 6.20 9.21 -26.67
N SER A 209 5.29 8.84 -25.75
CA SER A 209 5.06 9.66 -24.55
C SER A 209 6.27 9.61 -23.61
N CYS A 210 6.92 8.44 -23.51
CA CYS A 210 8.11 8.20 -22.70
C CYS A 210 9.40 8.14 -23.53
N HIS A 211 9.35 7.56 -24.73
CA HIS A 211 10.49 7.48 -25.64
C HIS A 211 10.56 8.69 -26.57
N VAL A 212 11.76 9.16 -26.86
CA VAL A 212 11.95 10.22 -27.85
C VAL A 212 11.91 9.60 -29.25
N ALA A 213 11.03 10.11 -30.11
CA ALA A 213 10.95 9.65 -31.49
C ALA A 213 12.28 9.93 -32.22
N HIS A 214 12.74 8.96 -33.01
CA HIS A 214 14.03 9.02 -33.73
C HIS A 214 15.28 9.13 -32.82
N ASP A 215 15.11 9.02 -31.49
CA ASP A 215 16.20 8.94 -30.52
C ASP A 215 15.92 7.83 -29.49
N PHE A 216 16.25 6.61 -29.89
CA PHE A 216 15.82 5.38 -29.23
C PHE A 216 16.81 4.83 -28.20
N GLN A 217 17.60 5.72 -27.57
CA GLN A 217 18.56 5.33 -26.55
C GLN A 217 17.87 5.18 -25.19
N ALA A 218 18.27 4.15 -24.42
CA ALA A 218 17.71 3.92 -23.09
C ALA A 218 17.89 5.12 -22.14
N ALA A 219 19.00 5.86 -22.29
CA ALA A 219 19.29 7.06 -21.51
C ALA A 219 18.37 8.26 -21.82
N GLN A 220 17.66 8.23 -22.96
CA GLN A 220 16.78 9.33 -23.41
C GLN A 220 15.32 9.11 -23.05
N VAL A 221 15.00 8.02 -22.35
CA VAL A 221 13.66 7.81 -21.80
C VAL A 221 13.38 8.90 -20.77
N LYS A 222 12.24 9.59 -20.92
CA LYS A 222 11.84 10.64 -19.98
C LYS A 222 11.75 10.06 -18.56
N ALA A 223 12.36 10.75 -17.59
CA ALA A 223 12.26 10.35 -16.20
C ALA A 223 10.79 10.40 -15.74
N CYS A 224 10.33 9.39 -15.00
CA CYS A 224 8.94 9.33 -14.54
C CYS A 224 8.50 10.58 -13.77
N THR A 225 9.44 11.20 -13.04
CA THR A 225 9.22 12.41 -12.24
C THR A 225 8.89 13.66 -13.05
N THR A 226 9.15 13.68 -14.37
CA THR A 226 8.75 14.85 -15.20
C THR A 226 7.24 14.96 -15.34
N CYS A 227 6.51 13.86 -15.18
CA CYS A 227 5.04 13.83 -15.23
C CYS A 227 4.43 13.42 -13.87
N HIS A 228 5.14 12.64 -13.06
CA HIS A 228 4.74 12.23 -11.70
C HIS A 228 5.43 13.07 -10.61
N ALA A 229 5.40 14.39 -10.74
CA ALA A 229 6.15 15.31 -9.88
C ALA A 229 5.81 15.18 -8.38
N ASP A 230 4.55 14.85 -8.06
CA ASP A 230 4.08 14.71 -6.67
C ASP A 230 4.43 13.35 -6.05
N THR A 231 4.98 12.42 -6.83
CA THR A 231 5.33 11.09 -6.34
C THR A 231 6.76 11.09 -5.78
N LYS A 232 6.88 11.22 -4.46
CA LYS A 232 8.16 11.08 -3.75
C LYS A 232 8.36 9.64 -3.31
N VAL A 233 9.52 9.08 -3.69
CA VAL A 233 9.91 7.72 -3.29
C VAL A 233 11.02 7.82 -2.25
N GLU A 234 10.68 7.56 -0.99
CA GLU A 234 11.62 7.42 0.13
C GLU A 234 12.03 5.96 0.35
N HIS A 235 11.33 5.02 -0.28
CA HIS A 235 11.69 3.61 -0.29
C HIS A 235 12.92 3.39 -1.19
N PRO A 236 13.97 2.70 -0.74
CA PRO A 236 15.11 2.40 -1.59
C PRO A 236 14.67 1.52 -2.78
N SER A 237 15.12 1.88 -3.98
CA SER A 237 14.97 0.99 -5.14
C SER A 237 15.93 -0.20 -4.98
N PRO A 238 15.50 -1.44 -5.27
CA PRO A 238 16.42 -2.55 -5.40
C PRO A 238 17.53 -2.18 -6.39
N ALA A 239 18.78 -2.45 -6.02
CA ALA A 239 19.94 -2.07 -6.81
C ALA A 239 19.74 -2.43 -8.30
N GLY A 240 19.76 -1.40 -9.16
CA GLY A 240 19.75 -1.56 -10.62
C GLY A 240 18.45 -1.21 -11.36
N HIS A 241 17.35 -0.85 -10.70
CA HIS A 241 16.05 -0.66 -11.39
C HIS A 241 15.46 0.77 -11.34
N GLY A 242 16.25 1.81 -11.06
CA GLY A 242 15.76 3.19 -11.01
C GLY A 242 14.69 3.45 -9.92
N PRO A 243 14.34 4.70 -9.60
CA PRO A 243 13.50 5.00 -8.43
C PRO A 243 12.06 4.46 -8.55
N CYS A 244 11.55 4.25 -9.76
CA CYS A 244 10.17 3.82 -9.99
C CYS A 244 10.06 2.44 -10.65
N VAL A 245 10.93 2.13 -11.62
CA VAL A 245 10.70 0.97 -12.52
C VAL A 245 11.01 -0.40 -11.92
N GLY A 246 11.72 -0.44 -10.78
CA GLY A 246 11.89 -1.66 -9.98
C GLY A 246 10.58 -2.17 -9.40
N CYS A 247 9.69 -1.25 -9.01
CA CYS A 247 8.37 -1.60 -8.50
C CYS A 247 7.29 -1.50 -9.59
N HIS A 248 7.33 -0.45 -10.41
CA HIS A 248 6.36 -0.15 -11.46
C HIS A 248 6.92 -0.48 -12.85
N ARG A 249 6.74 -1.70 -13.34
CA ARG A 249 7.33 -2.13 -14.61
C ARG A 249 6.51 -1.62 -15.82
N PRO A 250 7.02 -0.65 -16.62
CA PRO A 250 6.23 0.02 -17.65
C PRO A 250 5.94 -0.85 -18.89
N HIS A 251 6.65 -1.97 -19.05
CA HIS A 251 6.55 -2.86 -20.22
C HIS A 251 6.00 -4.25 -19.87
N THR A 252 5.23 -4.37 -18.78
CA THR A 252 4.61 -5.66 -18.42
C THR A 252 3.30 -5.88 -19.16
N LEU A 253 3.06 -7.13 -19.55
CA LEU A 253 1.86 -7.55 -20.25
C LEU A 253 0.70 -7.67 -19.24
N GLY A 254 -0.04 -6.59 -19.00
CA GLY A 254 -1.27 -6.59 -18.18
C GLY A 254 -1.39 -5.41 -17.20
N GLU A 255 -2.50 -5.34 -16.47
CA GLU A 255 -2.87 -4.25 -15.54
C GLU A 255 -2.08 -4.22 -14.22
N GLN A 256 -0.89 -4.82 -14.15
CA GLN A 256 -0.14 -4.90 -12.89
C GLN A 256 0.49 -3.54 -12.56
N LYS A 257 -0.16 -2.81 -11.66
CA LYS A 257 0.23 -1.45 -11.24
C LYS A 257 1.57 -1.43 -10.51
N ALA A 258 2.00 -2.50 -9.81
CA ALA A 258 3.33 -2.66 -9.23
C ALA A 258 3.63 -4.14 -8.89
N VAL A 259 4.91 -4.53 -8.75
CA VAL A 259 5.29 -5.86 -8.23
C VAL A 259 4.87 -5.99 -6.76
N ALA A 260 4.47 -7.20 -6.33
CA ALA A 260 4.11 -7.44 -4.94
C ALA A 260 5.32 -7.24 -4.01
N CYS A 261 5.11 -6.67 -2.82
CA CYS A 261 6.20 -6.41 -1.85
C CYS A 261 7.02 -7.67 -1.52
N THR A 262 6.36 -8.83 -1.50
CA THR A 262 6.96 -10.14 -1.24
C THR A 262 7.93 -10.63 -2.31
N THR A 263 8.00 -9.96 -3.47
CA THR A 263 8.98 -10.29 -4.52
C THR A 263 10.40 -9.86 -4.15
N CYS A 264 10.53 -8.86 -3.27
CA CYS A 264 11.82 -8.36 -2.77
C CYS A 264 11.99 -8.56 -1.26
N HIS A 265 10.89 -8.72 -0.51
CA HIS A 265 10.92 -8.93 0.92
C HIS A 265 10.60 -10.39 1.26
N ASP A 266 11.62 -11.14 1.70
CA ASP A 266 11.45 -12.45 2.32
C ASP A 266 10.63 -12.30 3.63
N LYS A 267 9.56 -13.09 3.75
CA LYS A 267 8.40 -13.07 4.70
C LYS A 267 8.69 -12.83 6.22
N PRO A 268 7.67 -12.66 7.12
CA PRO A 268 6.20 -12.69 6.92
C PRO A 268 5.38 -11.53 7.56
N HIS A 269 4.24 -11.32 6.93
CA HIS A 269 2.94 -10.90 7.49
C HIS A 269 2.79 -11.13 9.00
N HIS A 270 2.31 -10.11 9.71
CA HIS A 270 1.88 -10.22 11.09
C HIS A 270 0.45 -10.76 11.15
N ALA A 271 0.30 -12.06 11.44
CA ALA A 271 -0.98 -12.76 11.36
C ALA A 271 -1.64 -12.57 9.97
N THR A 272 -2.82 -11.95 9.92
CA THR A 272 -3.56 -11.66 8.68
C THR A 272 -3.38 -10.24 8.17
N ALA A 273 -2.53 -9.42 8.78
CA ALA A 273 -2.33 -8.03 8.39
C ALA A 273 -1.60 -7.93 7.03
N SER A 274 -2.09 -7.04 6.16
CA SER A 274 -1.44 -6.69 4.91
C SER A 274 -0.23 -5.78 5.16
N CYS A 275 0.74 -5.76 4.25
CA CYS A 275 1.94 -4.94 4.41
C CYS A 275 1.60 -3.45 4.62
N LEU A 276 0.57 -2.94 3.92
CA LEU A 276 0.18 -1.53 3.95
C LEU A 276 -0.62 -1.13 5.19
N ASP A 277 -1.03 -2.08 6.03
CA ASP A 277 -1.65 -1.76 7.33
C ASP A 277 -0.62 -1.18 8.32
N CYS A 278 0.67 -1.46 8.08
CA CYS A 278 1.79 -0.97 8.88
C CYS A 278 2.74 -0.08 8.08
N HIS A 279 2.99 -0.41 6.82
CA HIS A 279 3.90 0.33 5.94
C HIS A 279 3.17 1.38 5.11
N VAL A 280 3.83 2.52 4.90
CA VAL A 280 3.37 3.52 3.94
C VAL A 280 3.98 3.21 2.57
N ALA A 281 3.14 3.14 1.53
CA ALA A 281 3.61 2.98 0.16
C ALA A 281 4.58 4.11 -0.21
N HIS A 282 5.70 3.78 -0.87
CA HIS A 282 6.80 4.70 -1.19
C HIS A 282 7.51 5.33 0.02
N GLY A 283 7.07 5.06 1.25
CA GLY A 283 7.67 5.60 2.47
C GLY A 283 8.85 4.76 2.95
N LYS A 284 9.63 5.34 3.86
CA LYS A 284 10.64 4.62 4.63
C LYS A 284 10.02 3.56 5.54
N ARG A 285 10.84 2.60 5.98
CA ARG A 285 10.43 1.61 6.98
C ARG A 285 9.88 2.32 8.23
N PRO A 286 8.68 1.96 8.71
CA PRO A 286 8.10 2.58 9.90
C PRO A 286 8.95 2.24 11.13
N THR A 287 9.13 3.22 12.02
CA THR A 287 9.71 2.97 13.34
C THR A 287 8.71 2.17 14.16
N LEU A 288 9.15 1.05 14.73
CA LEU A 288 8.32 0.26 15.62
C LEU A 288 8.07 1.04 16.92
N ALA A 289 6.80 1.23 17.26
CA ALA A 289 6.35 1.88 18.47
C ALA A 289 5.07 1.20 18.98
N ALA A 290 4.81 1.25 20.28
CA ALA A 290 3.61 0.65 20.87
C ALA A 290 2.30 1.18 20.23
N SER A 291 2.29 2.44 19.80
CA SER A 291 1.16 3.06 19.09
C SER A 291 0.83 2.38 17.76
N LEU A 292 1.83 1.79 17.08
CA LEU A 292 1.64 1.03 15.84
C LEU A 292 0.85 -0.26 16.13
N CYS A 293 1.24 -0.98 17.19
CA CYS A 293 0.58 -2.20 17.63
C CYS A 293 -0.85 -1.93 18.13
N ALA A 294 -1.05 -0.81 18.84
CA ALA A 294 -2.33 -0.42 19.43
C ALA A 294 -3.44 -0.18 18.40
N ARG A 295 -3.10 0.03 17.11
CA ARG A 295 -4.09 0.16 16.03
C ARG A 295 -4.92 -1.12 15.84
N CYS A 296 -4.33 -2.28 16.11
CA CYS A 296 -4.99 -3.58 15.99
C CYS A 296 -5.15 -4.29 17.34
N HIS A 297 -4.19 -4.13 18.27
CA HIS A 297 -4.19 -4.74 19.61
C HIS A 297 -4.74 -3.78 20.67
N THR A 298 -5.89 -3.16 20.39
CA THR A 298 -6.48 -2.12 21.26
C THR A 298 -6.72 -2.63 22.68
N LYS A 299 -7.29 -3.83 22.82
CA LYS A 299 -7.57 -4.45 24.13
C LYS A 299 -6.30 -4.58 24.96
N GLN A 300 -5.24 -5.15 24.40
CA GLN A 300 -3.96 -5.34 25.09
C GLN A 300 -3.37 -3.98 25.45
N ALA A 301 -3.30 -3.04 24.48
CA ALA A 301 -2.76 -1.70 24.69
C ALA A 301 -3.48 -0.93 25.81
N THR A 302 -4.81 -0.95 25.82
CA THR A 302 -5.61 -0.32 26.89
C THR A 302 -5.34 -0.96 28.24
N THR A 303 -5.20 -2.28 28.27
CA THR A 303 -5.04 -3.02 29.52
C THR A 303 -3.69 -2.76 30.19
N VAL A 304 -2.63 -2.57 29.40
CA VAL A 304 -1.28 -2.33 29.92
C VAL A 304 -0.90 -0.84 30.03
N ALA A 305 -1.72 0.08 29.50
CA ALA A 305 -1.37 1.49 29.28
C ALA A 305 -0.77 2.22 30.50
N SER A 306 -1.29 1.94 31.69
CA SER A 306 -0.84 2.58 32.94
C SER A 306 0.15 1.73 33.74
N THR A 307 0.75 0.73 33.11
CA THR A 307 1.66 -0.22 33.77
C THR A 307 3.03 -0.25 33.09
N PRO A 308 4.06 -0.78 33.75
CA PRO A 308 5.37 -1.00 33.13
C PRO A 308 5.36 -1.91 31.90
N HIS A 309 4.25 -2.62 31.61
CA HIS A 309 4.08 -3.46 30.41
C HIS A 309 3.61 -2.65 29.18
N ALA A 310 3.45 -1.32 29.29
CA ALA A 310 3.04 -0.46 28.18
C ALA A 310 4.07 -0.42 27.03
N ASP A 311 5.35 -0.70 27.30
CA ASP A 311 6.35 -0.90 26.26
C ASP A 311 6.26 -2.32 25.69
N CYS A 312 5.43 -2.49 24.67
CA CYS A 312 5.24 -3.77 23.99
C CYS A 312 6.57 -4.34 23.48
N LEU A 313 7.50 -3.49 23.04
CA LEU A 313 8.76 -3.92 22.44
C LEU A 313 9.75 -4.48 23.46
N GLY A 314 9.53 -4.27 24.76
CA GLY A 314 10.29 -4.90 25.83
C GLY A 314 10.23 -6.44 25.76
N CYS A 315 9.06 -6.99 25.40
CA CYS A 315 8.86 -8.42 25.18
C CYS A 315 8.82 -8.78 23.69
N HIS A 316 8.23 -7.93 22.85
CA HIS A 316 7.97 -8.17 21.43
C HIS A 316 9.06 -7.61 20.48
N LYS A 317 10.34 -7.77 20.82
CA LYS A 317 11.46 -7.19 20.05
C LYS A 317 11.49 -7.57 18.57
N ALA A 318 11.03 -8.77 18.22
CA ALA A 318 10.95 -9.27 16.84
C ALA A 318 9.52 -9.27 16.27
N ALA A 319 8.49 -8.91 17.06
CA ALA A 319 7.10 -9.23 16.77
C ALA A 319 6.40 -8.29 15.77
N ALA A 320 7.15 -7.51 14.99
CA ALA A 320 6.55 -6.79 13.87
C ALA A 320 6.16 -7.74 12.73
N HIS A 321 6.92 -8.83 12.54
CA HIS A 321 6.73 -9.81 11.47
C HIS A 321 6.71 -11.26 11.99
N GLU A 322 7.03 -11.49 13.27
CA GLU A 322 7.14 -12.85 13.82
C GLU A 322 6.50 -12.91 15.21
N PRO A 323 5.17 -13.14 15.29
CA PRO A 323 4.45 -13.16 16.56
C PRO A 323 4.72 -14.41 17.41
N GLU A 324 5.42 -15.41 16.87
CA GLU A 324 5.64 -16.68 17.53
C GLU A 324 7.06 -16.77 18.09
N ARG A 325 7.30 -16.10 19.22
CA ARG A 325 8.43 -16.45 20.10
C ARG A 325 7.92 -16.79 21.48
N ALA A 326 8.59 -17.75 22.10
CA ALA A 326 8.29 -18.29 23.41
C ALA A 326 8.05 -17.16 24.43
N PRO A 327 7.04 -17.29 25.32
CA PRO A 327 6.74 -16.27 26.31
C PRO A 327 7.99 -15.99 27.15
N VAL A 328 8.38 -14.71 27.22
CA VAL A 328 9.45 -14.25 28.10
C VAL A 328 9.09 -14.65 29.53
N ALA A 329 9.97 -15.37 30.21
CA ALA A 329 9.70 -15.82 31.57
C ALA A 329 9.56 -14.60 32.50
N CYS A 330 8.49 -14.53 33.30
CA CYS A 330 8.22 -13.37 34.17
C CYS A 330 9.41 -12.99 35.06
N ALA A 331 10.21 -13.99 35.46
CA ALA A 331 11.41 -13.83 36.29
C ALA A 331 12.50 -12.94 35.66
N THR A 332 12.54 -12.77 34.32
CA THR A 332 13.54 -11.91 33.67
C THR A 332 13.39 -10.45 34.07
N CYS A 333 12.16 -10.01 34.36
CA CYS A 333 11.87 -8.64 34.79
C CYS A 333 11.46 -8.58 36.27
N HIS A 334 10.78 -9.61 36.78
CA HIS A 334 10.32 -9.70 38.17
C HIS A 334 11.30 -10.50 39.06
N ALA A 335 12.61 -10.27 38.91
CA ALA A 335 13.65 -11.04 39.59
C ALA A 335 13.51 -11.05 41.13
N LYS A 336 13.11 -9.93 41.74
CA LYS A 336 12.87 -9.86 43.19
C LYS A 336 11.75 -10.79 43.65
N ASN A 337 10.65 -10.84 42.90
CA ASN A 337 9.51 -11.69 43.22
C ASN A 337 9.86 -13.16 42.96
N ALA A 338 10.57 -13.43 41.86
CA ALA A 338 11.04 -14.78 41.53
C ALA A 338 12.03 -15.32 42.58
N ALA A 339 12.90 -14.47 43.12
CA ALA A 339 13.83 -14.84 44.20
C ALA A 339 13.11 -15.06 45.55
N ALA A 340 11.99 -14.39 45.79
CA ALA A 340 11.18 -14.58 46.99
C ALA A 340 10.27 -15.83 46.89
N ALA A 341 9.86 -16.23 45.69
CA ALA A 341 8.94 -17.35 45.50
C ALA A 341 9.51 -18.67 46.06
N ASN A 342 8.71 -19.35 46.88
CA ASN A 342 9.06 -20.68 47.39
C ASN A 342 8.61 -21.79 46.40
N ARG A 343 8.91 -23.06 46.71
CA ARG A 343 8.52 -24.21 45.85
C ARG A 343 7.01 -24.29 45.57
N GLY A 344 6.16 -23.90 46.52
CA GLY A 344 4.69 -23.88 46.38
C GLY A 344 4.17 -22.70 45.55
N HIS A 345 4.94 -21.61 45.42
CA HIS A 345 4.59 -20.41 44.66
C HIS A 345 5.49 -20.16 43.43
N ALA A 346 6.31 -21.15 43.05
CA ALA A 346 7.25 -21.02 41.93
C ALA A 346 6.56 -20.82 40.57
N THR A 347 5.33 -21.33 40.43
CA THR A 347 4.51 -21.16 39.22
C THR A 347 3.67 -19.89 39.35
N CYS A 348 4.22 -18.76 38.91
CA CYS A 348 3.59 -17.44 39.06
C CYS A 348 2.15 -17.38 38.54
N THR A 349 1.84 -18.12 37.46
CA THR A 349 0.52 -18.14 36.81
C THR A 349 -0.57 -18.82 37.64
N ASN A 350 -0.21 -19.57 38.69
CA ASN A 350 -1.19 -20.13 39.62
C ASN A 350 -1.89 -19.04 40.45
N CYS A 351 -1.23 -17.89 40.62
CA CYS A 351 -1.80 -16.72 41.29
C CYS A 351 -2.03 -15.56 40.31
N HIS A 352 -1.12 -15.32 39.38
CA HIS A 352 -1.22 -14.26 38.37
C HIS A 352 -1.91 -14.77 37.09
N THR A 353 -3.23 -14.96 37.17
CA THR A 353 -4.03 -15.55 36.08
C THR A 353 -4.20 -14.63 34.87
N GLY A 354 -4.02 -13.31 35.03
CA GLY A 354 -4.13 -12.34 33.93
C GLY A 354 -2.95 -12.33 32.95
N GLY A 355 -1.83 -12.94 33.31
CA GLY A 355 -0.61 -12.90 32.50
C GLY A 355 -0.08 -11.47 32.26
N PRO A 356 0.89 -11.30 31.35
CA PRO A 356 1.59 -10.02 31.14
C PRO A 356 0.73 -8.94 30.46
N HIS A 357 -0.34 -9.34 29.75
CA HIS A 357 -1.27 -8.41 29.09
C HIS A 357 -2.46 -8.01 29.96
N GLN A 358 -2.63 -8.58 31.16
CA GLN A 358 -3.68 -8.21 32.11
C GLN A 358 -3.13 -8.05 33.53
N PRO A 359 -2.11 -7.20 33.74
CA PRO A 359 -1.43 -7.04 35.03
C PRO A 359 -2.33 -6.54 36.16
N GLN A 360 -3.46 -5.91 35.85
CA GLN A 360 -4.45 -5.41 36.81
C GLN A 360 -5.34 -6.50 37.43
N ILE A 361 -5.35 -7.72 36.87
CA ILE A 361 -6.11 -8.81 37.47
C ILE A 361 -5.50 -9.15 38.83
N ARG A 362 -6.30 -8.98 39.88
CA ARG A 362 -5.89 -9.28 41.25
C ARG A 362 -5.71 -10.79 41.40
N PRO A 363 -4.63 -11.25 42.06
CA PRO A 363 -4.46 -12.65 42.40
C PRO A 363 -5.63 -13.19 43.25
N PRO A 364 -5.90 -14.50 43.20
CA PRO A 364 -6.88 -15.12 44.08
C PRO A 364 -6.49 -14.93 45.56
N ALA A 365 -7.49 -14.90 46.44
CA ALA A 365 -7.26 -14.78 47.87
C ALA A 365 -6.51 -16.01 48.41
N CYS A 366 -5.60 -15.83 49.37
CA CYS A 366 -4.79 -16.92 49.94
C CYS A 366 -5.64 -18.13 50.40
N ALA A 367 -6.85 -17.86 50.91
CA ALA A 367 -7.80 -18.85 51.41
C ALA A 367 -8.23 -19.91 50.38
N THR A 368 -8.08 -19.64 49.07
CA THR A 368 -8.41 -20.61 48.01
C THR A 368 -7.48 -21.83 48.02
N CYS A 369 -6.27 -21.69 48.58
CA CYS A 369 -5.30 -22.79 48.72
C CYS A 369 -4.92 -23.04 50.18
N HIS A 370 -4.93 -22.01 51.02
CA HIS A 370 -4.58 -22.07 52.44
C HIS A 370 -5.83 -22.09 53.33
N THR A 371 -6.75 -23.02 53.05
CA THR A 371 -8.05 -23.07 53.74
C THR A 371 -7.91 -23.43 55.22
N ALA A 372 -6.97 -24.32 55.57
CA ALA A 372 -6.72 -24.70 56.97
C ALA A 372 -6.20 -23.51 57.79
N GLU A 373 -5.28 -22.74 57.24
CA GLU A 373 -4.75 -21.53 57.86
C GLU A 373 -5.83 -20.45 57.96
N ASN A 374 -6.60 -20.24 56.90
CA ASN A 374 -7.64 -19.22 56.88
C ASN A 374 -8.78 -19.51 57.87
N THR A 375 -9.19 -20.77 58.01
CA THR A 375 -10.29 -21.18 58.92
C THR A 375 -9.90 -21.14 60.39
N THR A 376 -8.60 -21.29 60.69
CA THR A 376 -8.08 -21.29 62.06
C THR A 376 -7.45 -19.96 62.47
N ALA A 377 -7.38 -18.98 61.58
CA ALA A 377 -6.88 -17.64 61.88
C ALA A 377 -7.79 -16.94 62.91
N PRO A 378 -7.25 -16.45 64.04
CA PRO A 378 -7.99 -15.67 65.02
C PRO A 378 -8.62 -14.42 64.40
N ALA A 379 -9.69 -13.94 65.02
CA ALA A 379 -10.30 -12.67 64.66
C ALA A 379 -9.23 -11.55 64.62
N GLY A 380 -9.22 -10.77 63.54
CA GLY A 380 -8.23 -9.72 63.30
C GLY A 380 -6.98 -10.16 62.51
N HIS A 381 -6.80 -11.47 62.25
CA HIS A 381 -5.62 -12.02 61.58
C HIS A 381 -5.89 -12.55 60.15
N GLN A 382 -7.01 -12.18 59.54
CA GLN A 382 -7.42 -12.66 58.21
C GLN A 382 -6.65 -11.99 57.05
N ALA A 383 -6.02 -10.84 57.28
CA ALA A 383 -5.16 -10.18 56.30
C ALA A 383 -3.76 -10.85 56.30
N CYS A 384 -3.62 -11.99 55.63
CA CYS A 384 -2.40 -12.81 55.67
C CYS A 384 -1.13 -12.03 55.32
N SER A 385 -1.21 -11.11 54.34
CA SER A 385 -0.08 -10.29 53.87
C SER A 385 0.41 -9.24 54.88
N SER A 386 -0.33 -9.01 55.97
CA SER A 386 0.13 -8.18 57.08
C SER A 386 1.25 -8.88 57.85
N CYS A 387 1.22 -10.21 57.92
CA CYS A 387 2.22 -11.02 58.63
C CYS A 387 3.16 -11.79 57.71
N HIS A 388 2.70 -12.19 56.52
CA HIS A 388 3.45 -13.02 55.58
C HIS A 388 3.85 -12.23 54.34
N GLU A 389 5.01 -12.53 53.78
CA GLU A 389 5.36 -12.07 52.43
C GLU A 389 4.64 -12.96 51.40
N THR A 390 4.01 -12.32 50.41
CA THR A 390 2.99 -12.92 49.55
C THR A 390 3.52 -13.97 48.56
N HIS A 391 4.79 -13.91 48.15
CA HIS A 391 5.39 -14.87 47.21
C HIS A 391 6.09 -16.03 47.93
N SER A 392 6.75 -15.74 49.05
CA SER A 392 7.44 -16.75 49.86
C SER A 392 6.51 -17.47 50.83
N GLY A 393 5.36 -16.88 51.17
CA GLY A 393 4.51 -17.32 52.28
C GLY A 393 5.22 -17.24 53.65
N ALA A 394 6.44 -16.71 53.70
CA ALA A 394 7.23 -16.66 54.91
C ALA A 394 6.74 -15.53 55.81
N ARG A 395 6.70 -15.79 57.12
CA ARG A 395 6.38 -14.75 58.09
C ARG A 395 7.46 -13.67 58.06
N LYS A 396 7.04 -12.42 57.92
CA LYS A 396 7.92 -11.26 57.97
C LYS A 396 8.60 -11.18 59.34
N PRO A 397 9.90 -10.88 59.42
CA PRO A 397 10.61 -10.73 60.70
C PRO A 397 9.96 -9.72 61.65
N GLN A 398 9.37 -8.66 61.10
CA GLN A 398 8.73 -7.57 61.85
C GLN A 398 7.36 -7.97 62.41
N ALA A 399 6.76 -9.07 61.94
CA ALA A 399 5.44 -9.52 62.34
C ALA A 399 5.43 -10.29 63.67
N ALA A 400 6.44 -10.10 64.54
CA ALA A 400 6.49 -10.67 65.89
C ALA A 400 5.20 -10.34 66.67
N CYS A 401 4.69 -11.28 67.48
CA CYS A 401 3.42 -11.09 68.19
C CYS A 401 3.46 -9.85 69.09
N ALA A 402 4.61 -9.61 69.73
CA ALA A 402 4.85 -8.46 70.59
C ALA A 402 4.77 -7.10 69.86
N THR A 403 4.97 -7.05 68.55
CA THR A 403 4.88 -5.80 67.78
C THR A 403 3.46 -5.23 67.78
N CYS A 404 2.44 -6.08 67.90
CA CYS A 404 1.03 -5.65 67.98
C CYS A 404 0.38 -5.95 69.34
N HIS A 405 0.90 -6.93 70.07
CA HIS A 405 0.40 -7.34 71.39
C HIS A 405 1.43 -7.04 72.49
N ALA A 406 1.95 -5.81 72.50
CA ALA A 406 2.99 -5.37 73.43
C ALA A 406 2.60 -5.61 74.90
N ASP A 407 1.36 -5.27 75.28
CA ASP A 407 0.85 -5.46 76.64
C ASP A 407 0.84 -6.92 77.08
N ARG A 408 0.55 -7.85 76.16
CA ARG A 408 0.51 -9.28 76.45
C ARG A 408 1.91 -9.88 76.50
N ALA A 409 2.83 -9.36 75.70
CA ALA A 409 4.23 -9.76 75.74
C ALA A 409 4.95 -9.27 77.01
N SER A 410 4.49 -8.18 77.62
CA SER A 410 5.12 -7.57 78.80
C SER A 410 4.49 -7.99 80.15
N THR A 411 3.46 -8.83 80.15
CA THR A 411 2.73 -9.22 81.37
C THR A 411 2.56 -10.73 81.53
N GLY A 412 2.45 -11.18 82.78
CA GLY A 412 2.13 -12.57 83.13
C GLY A 412 3.02 -13.59 82.43
N HIS A 413 2.39 -14.61 81.85
CA HIS A 413 3.09 -15.68 81.12
C HIS A 413 3.82 -15.18 79.87
N GLY A 414 3.43 -14.05 79.28
CA GLY A 414 4.07 -13.52 78.08
C GLY A 414 5.51 -13.05 78.28
N THR A 415 5.91 -12.79 79.54
CA THR A 415 7.30 -12.43 79.91
C THR A 415 8.21 -13.65 80.09
N ARG A 416 7.64 -14.84 80.30
CA ARG A 416 8.38 -16.06 80.69
C ARG A 416 8.28 -17.18 79.67
N LEU A 417 7.20 -17.21 78.88
CA LEU A 417 6.92 -18.25 77.91
C LEU A 417 6.79 -17.66 76.51
N THR A 418 7.10 -18.46 75.50
CA THR A 418 6.81 -18.10 74.11
C THR A 418 5.30 -18.20 73.87
N CYS A 419 4.72 -17.27 73.09
CA CYS A 419 3.28 -17.26 72.82
C CYS A 419 2.79 -18.59 72.24
N ALA A 420 3.63 -19.26 71.44
CA ALA A 420 3.34 -20.54 70.79
C ALA A 420 3.18 -21.73 71.76
N SER A 421 3.61 -21.58 73.02
CA SER A 421 3.41 -22.61 74.05
C SER A 421 1.93 -22.76 74.46
N CYS A 422 1.12 -21.72 74.28
CA CYS A 422 -0.31 -21.71 74.61
C CYS A 422 -1.21 -21.36 73.42
N HIS A 423 -0.71 -20.59 72.45
CA HIS A 423 -1.50 -20.13 71.31
C HIS A 423 -1.01 -20.75 70.01
N ARG A 424 -1.93 -21.31 69.23
CA ARG A 424 -1.71 -21.58 67.81
C ARG A 424 -2.14 -20.36 66.99
N PRO A 425 -1.22 -19.72 66.24
CA PRO A 425 -1.56 -18.56 65.41
C PRO A 425 -2.56 -18.89 64.29
N HIS A 426 -2.35 -20.01 63.59
CA HIS A 426 -3.24 -20.62 62.60
C HIS A 426 -2.56 -21.88 62.05
N GLY A 427 -3.26 -22.62 61.19
CA GLY A 427 -2.81 -23.84 60.54
C GLY A 427 -3.13 -25.11 61.34
N PRO A 428 -2.82 -26.29 60.78
CA PRO A 428 -3.13 -27.56 61.42
C PRO A 428 -2.22 -27.87 62.62
N SER A 429 -1.04 -27.26 62.69
CA SER A 429 0.02 -27.57 63.67
C SER A 429 0.01 -26.63 64.88
N GLY A 430 0.30 -27.17 66.07
CA GLY A 430 0.41 -26.40 67.31
C GLY A 430 -0.76 -26.62 68.29
N VAL A 431 -0.72 -25.94 69.44
CA VAL A 431 -1.72 -26.06 70.51
C VAL A 431 -3.03 -25.36 70.12
N ALA A 432 -4.04 -26.14 69.72
CA ALA A 432 -5.31 -25.61 69.20
C ALA A 432 -6.05 -24.73 70.22
N ALA A 433 -5.82 -24.95 71.51
CA ALA A 433 -6.26 -24.11 72.61
C ALA A 433 -5.19 -24.11 73.70
N PRO A 434 -5.16 -23.08 74.59
CA PRO A 434 -4.25 -23.08 75.73
C PRO A 434 -4.38 -24.36 76.56
N PRO A 435 -3.26 -24.97 77.01
CA PRO A 435 -3.31 -26.17 77.84
C PRO A 435 -3.97 -25.86 79.19
N ALA A 436 -4.60 -26.87 79.79
CA ALA A 436 -5.19 -26.74 81.12
C ALA A 436 -4.10 -26.33 82.13
N CYS A 437 -4.40 -25.40 83.04
CA CYS A 437 -3.42 -24.86 83.99
C CYS A 437 -2.68 -25.97 84.78
N ALA A 438 -3.37 -27.07 85.07
CA ALA A 438 -2.83 -28.22 85.79
C ALA A 438 -1.67 -28.94 85.08
N THR A 439 -1.51 -28.80 83.76
CA THR A 439 -0.41 -29.44 83.04
C THR A 439 0.95 -28.83 83.40
N CYS A 440 0.97 -27.57 83.85
CA CYS A 440 2.19 -26.86 84.26
C CYS A 440 2.21 -26.52 85.75
N HIS A 441 1.03 -26.39 86.37
CA HIS A 441 0.88 -26.10 87.79
C HIS A 441 0.25 -27.31 88.50
N PRO A 442 1.01 -28.34 88.90
CA PRO A 442 0.46 -29.54 89.52
C PRO A 442 -0.15 -29.23 90.89
N ALA A 443 -1.26 -29.90 91.23
CA ALA A 443 -2.10 -29.56 92.39
C ALA A 443 -1.36 -29.65 93.74
N ASP A 444 -0.44 -30.61 93.88
CA ASP A 444 0.37 -30.83 95.09
C ASP A 444 1.41 -29.73 95.35
N LYS A 445 1.62 -28.82 94.39
CA LYS A 445 2.59 -27.70 94.49
C LYS A 445 1.93 -26.33 94.66
N ARG A 446 0.61 -26.26 94.87
CA ARG A 446 -0.14 -25.00 94.93
C ARG A 446 -0.37 -24.56 96.39
N PRO A 447 0.28 -23.49 96.88
CA PRO A 447 0.07 -22.98 98.24
C PRO A 447 -1.11 -21.99 98.33
N GLY A 448 -1.38 -21.49 99.55
CA GLY A 448 -2.37 -20.46 99.80
C GLY A 448 -3.82 -20.91 99.57
N LEU A 449 -4.65 -20.07 98.94
CA LEU A 449 -6.08 -20.32 98.74
C LEU A 449 -6.41 -21.66 98.05
N HIS A 450 -5.48 -22.21 97.27
CA HIS A 450 -5.66 -23.48 96.57
C HIS A 450 -5.82 -24.69 97.49
N VAL A 451 -5.42 -24.60 98.77
CA VAL A 451 -5.65 -25.70 99.73
C VAL A 451 -7.08 -25.69 100.30
N VAL A 452 -7.81 -24.59 100.09
CA VAL A 452 -9.18 -24.41 100.58
C VAL A 452 -10.16 -24.93 99.53
N LYS A 453 -10.93 -25.95 99.90
CA LYS A 453 -11.98 -26.54 99.07
C LYS A 453 -12.89 -25.46 98.49
N GLY A 454 -13.04 -25.43 97.16
CA GLY A 454 -13.85 -24.44 96.43
C GLY A 454 -13.02 -23.42 95.63
N HIS A 455 -11.70 -23.32 95.84
CA HIS A 455 -10.80 -22.44 95.09
C HIS A 455 -10.06 -23.16 93.94
N ASP A 456 -10.77 -23.98 93.18
CA ASP A 456 -10.19 -24.82 92.12
C ASP A 456 -10.31 -24.20 90.71
N SER A 457 -11.23 -23.25 90.54
CA SER A 457 -11.48 -22.53 89.28
C SER A 457 -10.44 -21.42 89.06
N CYS A 458 -9.29 -21.81 88.52
CA CYS A 458 -8.12 -20.93 88.35
C CYS A 458 -8.46 -19.62 87.63
N ALA A 459 -9.27 -19.69 86.56
CA ALA A 459 -9.61 -18.54 85.71
C ALA A 459 -10.52 -17.48 86.38
N THR A 460 -11.09 -17.79 87.55
CA THR A 460 -11.92 -16.85 88.32
C THR A 460 -11.05 -15.79 89.01
N CYS A 461 -9.87 -16.19 89.49
CA CYS A 461 -8.94 -15.31 90.17
C CYS A 461 -7.72 -14.95 89.31
N HIS A 462 -7.36 -15.82 88.36
CA HIS A 462 -6.19 -15.65 87.51
C HIS A 462 -6.53 -15.41 86.04
N LEU A 463 -5.75 -14.56 85.39
CA LEU A 463 -5.69 -14.41 83.94
C LEU A 463 -4.27 -14.72 83.44
N ALA A 464 -4.15 -15.39 82.29
CA ALA A 464 -2.85 -15.81 81.77
C ALA A 464 -1.86 -14.66 81.51
N HIS A 465 -2.37 -13.46 81.20
CA HIS A 465 -1.61 -12.24 80.89
C HIS A 465 -1.95 -11.08 81.84
N GLU A 466 -2.16 -11.35 83.12
CA GLU A 466 -2.20 -10.30 84.15
C GLU A 466 -0.82 -10.12 84.80
N SER A 467 -0.60 -8.98 85.43
CA SER A 467 0.60 -8.70 86.21
C SER A 467 0.60 -9.40 87.58
N ALA A 468 -0.57 -9.61 88.17
CA ALA A 468 -0.76 -10.30 89.44
C ALA A 468 -2.18 -10.90 89.54
N PRO A 469 -2.36 -11.98 90.33
CA PRO A 469 -3.68 -12.54 90.62
C PRO A 469 -4.65 -11.50 91.16
N ARG A 470 -5.94 -11.63 90.86
CA ARG A 470 -6.99 -10.78 91.44
C ARG A 470 -7.12 -11.05 92.94
N ASP A 471 -6.81 -10.05 93.74
CA ASP A 471 -6.90 -10.08 95.20
C ASP A 471 -7.75 -8.93 95.76
N ASP A 472 -8.47 -8.23 94.89
CA ASP A 472 -9.36 -7.14 95.25
C ASP A 472 -10.62 -7.69 95.94
N ARG A 473 -11.21 -6.85 96.80
CA ARG A 473 -12.43 -7.19 97.55
C ARG A 473 -13.55 -7.71 96.65
N ALA A 474 -13.77 -7.09 95.49
CA ALA A 474 -14.91 -7.43 94.63
C ALA A 474 -14.80 -8.87 94.12
N THR A 475 -13.58 -9.31 93.76
CA THR A 475 -13.29 -10.70 93.41
C THR A 475 -13.68 -11.66 94.54
N CYS A 476 -13.28 -11.39 95.79
CA CYS A 476 -13.63 -12.27 96.92
C CYS A 476 -15.14 -12.31 97.21
N THR A 477 -15.78 -11.13 97.23
CA THR A 477 -17.21 -11.02 97.58
C THR A 477 -18.14 -11.55 96.50
N SER A 478 -17.64 -11.81 95.29
CA SER A 478 -18.42 -12.45 94.21
C SER A 478 -18.80 -13.89 94.53
N CYS A 479 -18.08 -14.56 95.42
CA CYS A 479 -18.42 -15.91 95.91
C CYS A 479 -18.72 -15.92 97.42
N HIS A 480 -18.17 -14.96 98.18
CA HIS A 480 -18.41 -14.82 99.61
C HIS A 480 -19.43 -13.70 99.89
N GLU A 481 -20.64 -13.83 99.36
CA GLU A 481 -21.70 -12.80 99.47
C GLU A 481 -22.03 -12.45 100.93
N ALA A 482 -21.98 -13.45 101.82
CA ALA A 482 -22.17 -13.26 103.26
C ALA A 482 -21.15 -12.29 103.89
N GLN A 483 -19.98 -12.11 103.24
CA GLN A 483 -18.90 -11.24 103.71
C GLN A 483 -18.91 -9.85 103.05
N VAL A 484 -19.90 -9.53 102.20
CA VAL A 484 -20.01 -8.20 101.56
C VAL A 484 -20.05 -7.07 102.58
N LYS A 485 -20.72 -7.26 103.72
CA LYS A 485 -20.81 -6.27 104.81
C LYS A 485 -19.64 -6.33 105.81
N HIS A 486 -18.77 -7.33 105.71
CA HIS A 486 -17.65 -7.51 106.63
C HIS A 486 -16.51 -6.55 106.28
N GLU A 487 -16.22 -5.61 107.18
CA GLU A 487 -15.21 -4.53 107.01
C GLU A 487 -15.29 -3.84 105.64
N PRO A 488 -16.33 -3.02 105.38
CA PRO A 488 -16.68 -2.55 104.03
C PRO A 488 -15.63 -1.63 103.38
N THR A 489 -14.71 -1.07 104.17
CA THR A 489 -13.63 -0.18 103.71
C THR A 489 -12.38 -0.94 103.28
N ALA A 490 -12.27 -2.25 103.58
CA ALA A 490 -11.11 -3.05 103.21
C ALA A 490 -11.02 -3.21 101.69
N LYS A 491 -9.92 -2.72 101.10
CA LYS A 491 -9.66 -2.81 99.66
C LYS A 491 -9.30 -4.23 99.20
N ARG A 492 -8.70 -5.03 100.09
CA ARG A 492 -8.23 -6.41 99.84
C ARG A 492 -8.42 -7.25 101.08
N CYS A 493 -8.93 -8.47 100.92
CA CYS A 493 -9.17 -9.39 102.03
C CYS A 493 -7.86 -10.04 102.54
N SER A 494 -6.85 -10.15 101.68
CA SER A 494 -5.54 -10.76 101.97
C SER A 494 -4.73 -10.03 103.05
N GLY A 495 -5.03 -8.76 103.32
CA GLY A 495 -4.37 -8.00 104.40
C GLY A 495 -4.73 -8.48 105.80
N CYS A 496 -5.93 -9.06 105.98
CA CYS A 496 -6.40 -9.61 107.25
C CYS A 496 -6.54 -11.13 107.23
N HIS A 497 -6.70 -11.72 106.05
CA HIS A 497 -6.75 -13.17 105.83
C HIS A 497 -5.50 -13.63 105.07
N PRO A 498 -4.37 -13.83 105.78
CA PRO A 498 -3.15 -14.31 105.16
C PRO A 498 -3.32 -15.80 104.81
N PHE A 499 -3.61 -16.08 103.55
CA PHE A 499 -3.66 -17.44 103.00
C PHE A 499 -2.23 -17.93 102.75
N ARG A 500 -1.65 -18.63 103.73
CA ARG A 500 -0.29 -19.20 103.64
C ARG A 500 -0.28 -20.53 102.88
#